data_AF-A0AA36NAA7-F1
#
_entry.id   AF-A0AA36NAA7-F1
#
_cell.length_a   1.000
_cell.length_b   1.000
_cell.length_c   1.000
_cell.angle_alpha   90.00
_cell.angle_beta   90.00
_cell.angle_gamma   90.00
#
_symmetry.space_group_name_H-M   'P 1'
#
loop_
_entity.id
_entity.type
_entity.pdbx_description
1 polymer ?
#
loop_
_entity_poly.entity_id
_entity_poly.type
_entity_poly.pdbx_seq_one_letter_code
_entity_poly.pdbx_strand_id
1 'polypeptide(L)'
;MHDAWALHQRVPPERWCVTRRELDRFVEVVAARWAAGKVPDSERPSSGHHDPEHGPSLYQVNRHVVKPVTLAAGGMSYALMLHPEGLDCEVFVSHSWFEGIFHLQRSIKAAWPQLQRLHNLYCCLLANPQNLDMERLLAVDISESPFAKALQKSSHLLVVPNPTVGVYSRLWCVYEAYLGATLQKTYLLPVKPKRMVLLRRICLLVWLPCVAGCLVGLPLVWLIGPARIYASPVGGGGLFLTWSLSACGQWSMLMLPPSTTCFSICFRLMVVISVLSYAITMPWLDWLVDGKELRFNWGLALCHYGMPLNMSLINSVVVAFHVRLVAENEEFERKEKMMQFVSVFHAQCSNPRDEQRIRQAIRGYEREVDTVIGILIKAGAYTPSLRKEWDAGHDLTGAGYTDVSVTMVYAVVGWVLVTLDTISDAFLWSTFSWGFAALGVVCCASALAVPVCTIRLYSRGPDRAVFALACWTIACLAALLLPFLSVLVGWDEANSVRLEALLDGLTDTLEPQTPPDFVVLGILLSRACVVSVTWVAALAGPSSWNRSWMGRRRRICPQFDSESDSDSESDSDASELEGVLAVRVSSEPGG
;
A
#
# COMPACT_ATOMS: atom_id res chain seq x y z
N MET A 1 -2.49 48.80 2.83
CA MET A 1 -2.54 47.52 2.08
C MET A 1 -1.19 47.35 1.43
N HIS A 2 -0.46 46.28 1.77
CA HIS A 2 0.68 45.89 0.94
C HIS A 2 0.13 45.52 -0.45
N ASP A 3 0.75 46.05 -1.50
CA ASP A 3 0.44 45.65 -2.86
C ASP A 3 0.68 44.14 -2.98
N ALA A 4 -0.40 43.36 -3.18
CA ALA A 4 -0.32 41.91 -3.31
C ALA A 4 0.62 41.49 -4.44
N TRP A 5 0.73 42.29 -5.50
CA TRP A 5 1.66 42.04 -6.59
C TRP A 5 3.10 42.21 -6.12
N ALA A 6 3.41 43.29 -5.40
CA ALA A 6 4.74 43.52 -4.81
C ALA A 6 5.13 42.39 -3.85
N LEU A 7 4.19 41.85 -3.07
CA LEU A 7 4.45 40.71 -2.19
C LEU A 7 4.84 39.44 -2.97
N HIS A 8 4.12 39.10 -4.05
CA HIS A 8 4.44 37.93 -4.90
C HIS A 8 5.70 38.14 -5.75
N GLN A 9 6.07 39.38 -6.04
CA GLN A 9 7.36 39.68 -6.67
C GLN A 9 8.53 39.52 -5.69
N ARG A 10 8.30 39.85 -4.41
CA ARG A 10 9.31 39.76 -3.36
C ARG A 10 9.54 38.32 -2.87
N VAL A 11 8.47 37.56 -2.67
CA VAL A 11 8.54 36.18 -2.18
C VAL A 11 8.53 35.23 -3.37
N PRO A 12 9.56 34.40 -3.57
CA PRO A 12 9.64 33.54 -4.74
C PRO A 12 8.56 32.43 -4.72
N PRO A 13 8.09 31.94 -5.89
CA PRO A 13 6.96 31.02 -5.97
C PRO A 13 7.12 29.69 -5.23
N GLU A 14 8.34 29.17 -5.17
CA GLU A 14 8.68 27.98 -4.39
C GLU A 14 8.53 28.15 -2.88
N ARG A 15 8.20 29.37 -2.42
CA ARG A 15 7.87 29.67 -1.03
C ARG A 15 6.38 29.92 -0.77
N TRP A 16 5.52 29.76 -1.78
CA TRP A 16 4.06 29.97 -1.64
C TRP A 16 3.36 28.73 -1.10
N CYS A 17 3.85 28.19 0.02
CA CYS A 17 3.37 26.93 0.57
C CYS A 17 2.52 27.13 1.81
N VAL A 18 1.72 26.12 2.11
CA VAL A 18 1.01 25.97 3.39
C VAL A 18 1.51 24.71 4.08
N THR A 19 1.39 24.66 5.40
CA THR A 19 1.63 23.42 6.14
C THR A 19 0.46 22.45 5.97
N ARG A 20 0.72 21.15 6.14
CA ARG A 20 -0.35 20.12 6.17
C ARG A 20 -1.46 20.45 7.19
N ARG A 21 -1.09 20.99 8.36
CA ARG A 21 -2.05 21.37 9.40
C ARG A 21 -2.93 22.56 8.98
N GLU A 22 -2.39 23.48 8.19
CA GLU A 22 -3.15 24.63 7.68
C GLU A 22 -4.10 24.23 6.56
N LEU A 23 -3.74 23.26 5.72
CA LEU A 23 -4.68 22.65 4.78
C LEU A 23 -5.88 22.05 5.54
N ASP A 24 -5.64 21.38 6.67
CA ASP A 24 -6.71 20.82 7.49
C ASP A 24 -7.67 21.88 8.03
N ARG A 25 -7.11 22.94 8.62
CA ARG A 25 -7.89 24.09 9.10
C ARG A 25 -8.66 24.77 7.97
N PHE A 26 -8.04 24.93 6.81
CA PHE A 26 -8.71 25.49 5.64
C PHE A 26 -9.93 24.65 5.24
N VAL A 27 -9.78 23.32 5.20
CA VAL A 27 -10.87 22.41 4.84
C VAL A 27 -11.99 22.44 5.88
N GLU A 28 -11.69 22.58 7.17
CA GLU A 28 -12.68 22.80 8.23
C GLU A 28 -13.50 24.08 7.99
N VAL A 29 -12.85 25.19 7.58
CA VAL A 29 -13.53 26.44 7.21
C VAL A 29 -14.44 26.23 5.99
N VAL A 30 -13.98 25.49 4.99
CA VAL A 30 -14.80 25.18 3.81
C VAL A 30 -15.99 24.31 4.20
N ALA A 31 -15.80 23.29 5.04
CA ALA A 31 -16.88 22.42 5.52
C ALA A 31 -17.95 23.20 6.27
N ALA A 32 -17.56 24.13 7.15
CA ALA A 32 -18.50 24.99 7.86
C ALA A 32 -19.29 25.90 6.91
N ARG A 33 -18.64 26.49 5.89
CA ARG A 33 -19.33 27.33 4.89
C ARG A 33 -20.25 26.53 3.98
N TRP A 34 -19.82 25.34 3.57
CA TRP A 34 -20.61 24.41 2.75
C TRP A 34 -21.86 23.93 3.50
N ALA A 35 -21.71 23.50 4.76
CA ALA A 35 -22.84 23.12 5.62
C ALA A 35 -23.83 24.28 5.86
N ALA A 36 -23.36 25.52 5.82
CA ALA A 36 -24.20 26.72 5.91
C ALA A 36 -24.81 27.17 4.56
N GLY A 37 -24.65 26.40 3.49
CA GLY A 37 -25.15 26.75 2.14
C GLY A 37 -24.42 27.92 1.48
N LYS A 38 -23.26 28.33 1.99
CA LYS A 38 -22.49 29.49 1.47
C LYS A 38 -21.57 29.13 0.29
N VAL A 39 -21.52 27.85 -0.09
CA VAL A 39 -20.81 27.35 -1.26
C VAL A 39 -21.85 26.62 -2.12
N PRO A 40 -22.56 27.31 -3.03
CA PRO A 40 -23.64 26.73 -3.83
C PRO A 40 -23.13 25.83 -4.97
N ASP A 41 -24.01 24.95 -5.47
CA ASP A 41 -23.74 24.04 -6.61
C ASP A 41 -24.19 24.60 -7.98
N SER A 42 -24.29 25.92 -8.14
CA SER A 42 -25.11 26.51 -9.21
C SER A 42 -24.42 26.80 -10.55
N GLU A 43 -23.09 26.84 -10.61
CA GLU A 43 -22.37 27.35 -11.80
C GLU A 43 -21.65 26.28 -12.61
N ARG A 44 -21.04 25.33 -11.91
CA ARG A 44 -20.39 24.16 -12.48
C ARG A 44 -20.78 23.01 -11.57
N PRO A 45 -21.95 22.41 -11.80
CA PRO A 45 -22.46 21.34 -10.95
C PRO A 45 -21.40 20.26 -10.82
N SER A 46 -21.07 19.90 -9.58
CA SER A 46 -20.19 18.77 -9.30
C SER A 46 -21.05 17.61 -8.83
N SER A 47 -20.97 16.46 -9.48
CA SER A 47 -21.74 15.27 -9.10
C SER A 47 -21.51 14.84 -7.65
N GLY A 48 -20.36 15.20 -7.04
CA GLY A 48 -20.05 14.96 -5.63
C GLY A 48 -20.24 16.16 -4.70
N HIS A 49 -20.85 17.26 -5.14
CA HIS A 49 -21.00 18.47 -4.31
C HIS A 49 -21.67 18.19 -2.96
N HIS A 50 -22.72 17.36 -2.97
CA HIS A 50 -23.51 17.03 -1.78
C HIS A 50 -22.96 15.84 -0.97
N ASP A 51 -21.93 15.16 -1.48
CA ASP A 51 -21.31 14.04 -0.78
C ASP A 51 -20.31 14.59 0.27
N PRO A 52 -20.52 14.36 1.59
CA PRO A 52 -19.59 14.83 2.62
C PRO A 52 -18.20 14.19 2.53
N GLU A 53 -18.05 13.11 1.78
CA GLU A 53 -16.75 12.52 1.48
C GLU A 53 -16.03 13.23 0.30
N HIS A 54 -16.77 13.79 -0.64
CA HIS A 54 -16.22 14.45 -1.82
C HIS A 54 -16.11 15.97 -1.62
N GLY A 55 -17.25 16.61 -1.32
CA GLY A 55 -17.37 18.05 -1.08
C GLY A 55 -17.47 18.88 -2.36
N PRO A 56 -17.57 20.21 -2.22
CA PRO A 56 -17.61 21.13 -3.36
C PRO A 56 -16.31 21.06 -4.18
N SER A 57 -16.43 21.28 -5.50
CA SER A 57 -15.27 21.30 -6.41
C SER A 57 -14.33 22.46 -6.08
N LEU A 58 -13.06 22.36 -6.48
CA LEU A 58 -12.09 23.42 -6.20
C LEU A 58 -12.44 24.75 -6.90
N TYR A 59 -13.18 24.71 -8.02
CA TYR A 59 -13.76 25.90 -8.63
C TYR A 59 -14.71 26.64 -7.68
N GLN A 60 -15.64 25.90 -7.06
CA GLN A 60 -16.61 26.44 -6.10
C GLN A 60 -15.90 26.95 -4.85
N VAL A 61 -14.94 26.18 -4.33
CA VAL A 61 -14.15 26.59 -3.16
C VAL A 61 -13.32 27.84 -3.45
N ASN A 62 -12.71 27.95 -4.62
CA ASN A 62 -11.95 29.13 -4.99
C ASN A 62 -12.84 30.38 -5.04
N ARG A 63 -14.00 30.27 -5.70
CA ARG A 63 -14.94 31.37 -5.87
C ARG A 63 -15.57 31.84 -4.55
N HIS A 64 -16.02 30.90 -3.72
CA HIS A 64 -16.85 31.22 -2.55
C HIS A 64 -16.06 31.29 -1.23
N VAL A 65 -14.82 30.80 -1.22
CA VAL A 65 -13.98 30.78 -0.01
C VAL A 65 -12.64 31.46 -0.24
N VAL A 66 -11.80 30.96 -1.16
CA VAL A 66 -10.43 31.47 -1.32
C VAL A 66 -10.42 32.94 -1.73
N LYS A 67 -11.05 33.28 -2.87
CA LYS A 67 -11.08 34.66 -3.39
C LYS A 67 -11.61 35.67 -2.36
N PRO A 68 -12.79 35.47 -1.73
CA PRO A 68 -13.30 36.43 -0.75
C PRO A 68 -12.40 36.59 0.46
N VAL A 69 -11.85 35.49 0.99
CA VAL A 69 -10.97 35.52 2.17
C VAL A 69 -9.68 36.26 1.85
N THR A 70 -9.03 35.94 0.73
CA THR A 70 -7.75 36.58 0.41
C THR A 70 -7.89 37.99 -0.14
N LEU A 71 -9.03 38.33 -0.76
CA LEU A 71 -9.34 39.70 -1.17
C LEU A 71 -9.47 40.61 0.05
N ALA A 72 -10.17 40.15 1.10
CA ALA A 72 -10.29 40.87 2.36
C ALA A 72 -8.92 41.08 3.06
N ALA A 73 -7.96 40.20 2.81
CA ALA A 73 -6.59 40.33 3.30
C ALA A 73 -5.67 41.21 2.42
N GLY A 74 -6.18 41.78 1.32
CA GLY A 74 -5.40 42.64 0.41
C GLY A 74 -5.06 41.99 -0.94
N GLY A 75 -5.65 40.84 -1.28
CA GLY A 75 -5.58 40.24 -2.63
C GLY A 75 -4.45 39.23 -2.86
N MET A 76 -3.65 38.91 -1.83
CA MET A 76 -2.55 37.94 -1.94
C MET A 76 -3.04 36.49 -2.06
N SER A 77 -2.14 35.51 -2.21
CA SER A 77 -2.50 34.09 -2.12
C SER A 77 -2.83 33.70 -0.68
N TYR A 78 -3.55 32.59 -0.50
CA TYR A 78 -3.86 32.10 0.84
C TYR A 78 -2.57 31.70 1.59
N ALA A 79 -1.60 31.15 0.88
CA ALA A 79 -0.28 30.82 1.43
C ALA A 79 0.44 32.07 1.98
N LEU A 80 0.57 33.14 1.18
CA LEU A 80 1.28 34.36 1.62
C LEU A 80 0.47 35.21 2.59
N MET A 81 -0.85 35.03 2.64
CA MET A 81 -1.69 35.60 3.70
C MET A 81 -1.33 35.01 5.07
N LEU A 82 -1.03 33.71 5.14
CA LEU A 82 -0.60 33.05 6.38
C LEU A 82 0.89 33.25 6.66
N HIS A 83 1.71 33.23 5.62
CA HIS A 83 3.17 33.29 5.71
C HIS A 83 3.72 34.37 4.78
N PRO A 84 3.77 35.64 5.21
CA PRO A 84 4.25 36.75 4.36
C PRO A 84 5.71 36.64 3.91
N GLU A 85 6.51 35.82 4.59
CA GLU A 85 7.90 35.50 4.21
C GLU A 85 8.00 34.19 3.42
N GLY A 86 6.90 33.46 3.29
CA GLY A 86 6.78 32.18 2.59
C GLY A 86 7.45 31.00 3.31
N LEU A 87 7.05 29.79 2.92
CA LEU A 87 7.51 28.50 3.41
C LEU A 87 8.11 27.67 2.28
N ASP A 88 9.26 27.04 2.50
CA ASP A 88 9.90 26.19 1.49
C ASP A 88 8.98 25.07 0.98
N CYS A 89 8.91 24.90 -0.34
CA CYS A 89 8.18 23.80 -0.98
C CYS A 89 8.92 22.47 -0.80
N GLU A 90 8.31 21.57 -0.02
CA GLU A 90 8.82 20.20 0.17
C GLU A 90 8.05 19.19 -0.67
N VAL A 91 6.72 19.36 -0.75
CA VAL A 91 5.78 18.49 -1.48
C VAL A 91 4.97 19.33 -2.48
N PHE A 92 5.01 18.97 -3.76
CA PHE A 92 4.15 19.55 -4.78
C PHE A 92 2.92 18.66 -5.00
N VAL A 93 1.71 19.25 -5.01
CA VAL A 93 0.46 18.51 -5.24
C VAL A 93 -0.05 18.72 -6.66
N SER A 94 -0.08 17.65 -7.45
CA SER A 94 -0.71 17.61 -8.77
C SER A 94 -2.16 17.12 -8.64
N HIS A 95 -3.13 17.94 -9.05
CA HIS A 95 -4.56 17.65 -8.84
C HIS A 95 -5.46 18.29 -9.90
N SER A 96 -6.72 17.82 -9.96
CA SER A 96 -7.76 18.42 -10.80
C SER A 96 -8.51 19.53 -10.05
N TRP A 97 -9.03 20.51 -10.79
CA TRP A 97 -9.95 21.52 -10.24
C TRP A 97 -11.40 21.04 -10.12
N PHE A 98 -11.74 19.95 -10.81
CA PHE A 98 -13.04 19.28 -10.69
C PHE A 98 -13.13 18.36 -9.46
N GLU A 99 -12.02 18.17 -8.75
CA GLU A 99 -11.98 17.38 -7.53
C GLU A 99 -12.70 18.09 -6.37
N GLY A 100 -13.40 17.32 -5.54
CA GLY A 100 -13.96 17.82 -4.28
C GLY A 100 -12.88 18.05 -3.22
N ILE A 101 -12.94 19.19 -2.52
CA ILE A 101 -11.92 19.59 -1.54
C ILE A 101 -11.76 18.61 -0.36
N PHE A 102 -12.82 17.90 0.05
CA PHE A 102 -12.74 16.92 1.14
C PHE A 102 -12.02 15.65 0.65
N HIS A 103 -12.26 15.25 -0.60
CA HIS A 103 -11.52 14.17 -1.23
C HIS A 103 -10.04 14.51 -1.41
N LEU A 104 -9.72 15.74 -1.85
CA LEU A 104 -8.35 16.23 -2.01
C LEU A 104 -7.58 16.16 -0.69
N GLN A 105 -8.14 16.72 0.38
CA GLN A 105 -7.52 16.69 1.71
C GLN A 105 -7.24 15.26 2.19
N ARG A 106 -8.23 14.37 2.09
CA ARG A 106 -8.08 12.96 2.52
C ARG A 106 -7.03 12.22 1.70
N SER A 107 -6.98 12.49 0.39
CA SER A 107 -5.98 11.91 -0.50
C SER A 107 -4.57 12.40 -0.17
N ILE A 108 -4.39 13.71 0.06
CA ILE A 108 -3.11 14.26 0.51
C ILE A 108 -2.68 13.64 1.85
N LYS A 109 -3.61 13.49 2.81
CA LYS A 109 -3.33 12.82 4.09
C LYS A 109 -2.90 11.36 3.91
N ALA A 110 -3.53 10.65 2.98
CA ALA A 110 -3.25 9.24 2.70
C ALA A 110 -1.89 9.03 2.02
N ALA A 111 -1.50 9.92 1.11
CA ALA A 111 -0.23 9.89 0.38
C ALA A 111 0.92 10.65 1.05
N TRP A 112 0.66 11.36 2.16
CA TRP A 112 1.69 12.19 2.79
C TRP A 112 2.96 11.38 3.08
N PRO A 113 4.17 11.84 2.73
CA PRO A 113 5.42 11.12 3.00
C PRO A 113 5.67 10.95 4.50
N GLN A 114 5.10 9.89 5.09
CA GLN A 114 4.93 9.76 6.53
C GLN A 114 6.27 9.72 7.29
N LEU A 115 7.33 9.20 6.65
CA LEU A 115 8.63 8.95 7.29
C LEU A 115 9.66 10.07 7.09
N GLN A 116 9.43 11.03 6.18
CA GLN A 116 10.41 12.07 5.85
C GLN A 116 10.24 13.38 6.63
N ARG A 117 9.29 13.42 7.58
CA ARG A 117 8.99 14.62 8.38
C ARG A 117 8.75 15.89 7.54
N LEU A 118 8.20 15.73 6.34
CA LEU A 118 7.81 16.88 5.52
C LEU A 118 6.58 17.56 6.12
N HIS A 119 6.52 18.88 5.99
CA HIS A 119 5.54 19.76 6.62
C HIS A 119 4.79 20.63 5.62
N ASN A 120 5.47 21.11 4.59
CA ASN A 120 5.00 22.15 3.69
C ASN A 120 4.59 21.56 2.35
N LEU A 121 3.52 22.08 1.78
CA LEU A 121 3.07 21.71 0.44
C LEU A 121 2.71 22.92 -0.41
N TYR A 122 2.97 22.78 -1.70
CA TYR A 122 2.43 23.64 -2.74
C TYR A 122 1.16 23.00 -3.31
N CYS A 123 0.03 23.68 -3.16
CA CYS A 123 -1.24 23.31 -3.79
C CYS A 123 -1.78 24.54 -4.50
N CYS A 124 -1.98 24.44 -5.82
CA CYS A 124 -2.24 25.61 -6.66
C CYS A 124 -3.50 26.41 -6.25
N LEU A 125 -4.48 25.76 -5.62
CA LEU A 125 -5.66 26.42 -5.05
C LEU A 125 -5.31 27.46 -3.99
N LEU A 126 -4.30 27.18 -3.15
CA LEU A 126 -3.93 27.99 -1.99
C LEU A 126 -2.67 28.83 -2.24
N ALA A 127 -1.77 28.33 -3.09
CA ALA A 127 -0.48 28.93 -3.37
C ALA A 127 -0.55 30.12 -4.32
N ASN A 128 -1.37 30.02 -5.38
CA ASN A 128 -1.46 31.07 -6.40
C ASN A 128 -2.36 32.23 -5.94
N PRO A 129 -2.06 33.47 -6.32
CA PRO A 129 -2.88 34.64 -6.01
C PRO A 129 -4.16 34.67 -6.85
N GLN A 130 -5.22 34.01 -6.37
CA GLN A 130 -6.47 33.80 -7.10
C GLN A 130 -7.22 35.09 -7.47
N ASN A 131 -6.94 36.22 -6.80
CA ASN A 131 -7.54 37.52 -7.09
C ASN A 131 -6.72 38.38 -8.05
N LEU A 132 -5.48 37.97 -8.38
CA LEU A 132 -4.63 38.68 -9.33
C LEU A 132 -4.84 38.14 -10.74
N ASP A 133 -4.29 38.86 -11.72
CA ASP A 133 -4.31 38.45 -13.12
C ASP A 133 -3.42 37.22 -13.31
N MET A 134 -4.05 36.04 -13.32
CA MET A 134 -3.40 34.76 -13.55
C MET A 134 -2.82 34.65 -14.96
N GLU A 135 -3.41 35.30 -15.98
CA GLU A 135 -2.85 35.28 -17.33
C GLU A 135 -1.51 36.01 -17.35
N ARG A 136 -1.45 37.18 -16.71
CA ARG A 136 -0.18 37.91 -16.54
C ARG A 136 0.85 37.11 -15.74
N LEU A 137 0.42 36.43 -14.68
CA LEU A 137 1.31 35.59 -13.87
C LEU A 137 1.92 34.43 -14.66
N LEU A 138 1.16 33.87 -15.61
CA LEU A 138 1.58 32.74 -16.44
C LEU A 138 2.16 33.16 -17.79
N ALA A 139 2.16 34.45 -18.14
CA ALA A 139 2.71 34.99 -19.37
C ALA A 139 4.25 35.00 -19.44
N VAL A 140 4.95 34.60 -18.37
CA VAL A 140 6.39 34.32 -18.33
C VAL A 140 6.72 33.01 -19.02
N ASP A 141 7.99 32.69 -19.32
CA ASP A 141 8.37 31.36 -19.83
C ASP A 141 7.84 30.24 -18.93
N ILE A 142 7.42 29.12 -19.54
CA ILE A 142 6.69 28.09 -18.79
C ILE A 142 7.52 27.46 -17.66
N SER A 143 8.84 27.35 -17.86
CA SER A 143 9.82 26.93 -16.85
C SER A 143 10.01 27.92 -15.70
N GLU A 144 9.62 29.18 -15.91
CA GLU A 144 9.65 30.27 -14.94
C GLU A 144 8.28 30.48 -14.26
N SER A 145 7.27 29.72 -14.67
CA SER A 145 5.96 29.78 -14.03
C SER A 145 6.05 29.40 -12.54
N PRO A 146 5.15 29.92 -11.69
CA PRO A 146 5.10 29.57 -10.27
C PRO A 146 5.07 28.05 -10.01
N PHE A 147 4.35 27.31 -10.86
CA PHE A 147 4.27 25.86 -10.80
C PHE A 147 5.63 25.20 -11.01
N ALA A 148 6.34 25.60 -12.06
CA ALA A 148 7.64 25.04 -12.40
C ALA A 148 8.68 25.31 -11.30
N LYS A 149 8.72 26.54 -10.76
CA LYS A 149 9.62 26.90 -9.65
C LYS A 149 9.33 26.11 -8.38
N ALA A 150 8.06 26.02 -7.98
CA ALA A 150 7.68 25.23 -6.81
C ALA A 150 8.02 23.75 -6.97
N LEU A 151 7.77 23.17 -8.15
CA LEU A 151 8.09 21.78 -8.44
C LEU A 151 9.61 21.55 -8.48
N GLN A 152 10.40 22.47 -9.05
CA GLN A 152 11.87 22.44 -9.04
C GLN A 152 12.42 22.33 -7.62
N LYS A 153 11.89 23.11 -6.69
CA LYS A 153 12.30 23.10 -5.28
C LYS A 153 11.83 21.86 -4.52
N SER A 154 10.66 21.33 -4.85
CA SER A 154 10.06 20.19 -4.14
C SER A 154 10.90 18.91 -4.24
N SER A 155 10.74 18.02 -3.27
CA SER A 155 11.35 16.68 -3.29
C SER A 155 10.37 15.62 -3.80
N HIS A 156 9.06 15.85 -3.62
CA HIS A 156 8.00 14.90 -3.94
C HIS A 156 6.91 15.54 -4.78
N LEU A 157 6.37 14.74 -5.71
CA LEU A 157 5.17 15.04 -6.48
C LEU A 157 4.03 14.11 -6.01
N LEU A 158 3.07 14.66 -5.28
CA LEU A 158 1.88 13.94 -4.82
C LEU A 158 0.80 14.08 -5.87
N VAL A 159 0.47 12.97 -6.53
CA VAL A 159 -0.54 12.94 -7.60
C VAL A 159 -1.87 12.51 -7.01
N VAL A 160 -2.90 13.34 -7.18
CA VAL A 160 -4.22 13.10 -6.57
C VAL A 160 -5.22 12.64 -7.63
N PRO A 161 -5.44 11.32 -7.80
CA PRO A 161 -6.53 10.80 -8.63
C PRO A 161 -7.87 11.20 -8.04
N ASN A 162 -8.85 11.53 -8.89
CA ASN A 162 -10.20 11.86 -8.48
C ASN A 162 -11.22 11.10 -9.35
N PRO A 163 -12.42 10.81 -8.83
CA PRO A 163 -13.45 10.04 -9.56
C PRO A 163 -14.12 10.82 -10.70
N THR A 164 -13.99 12.14 -10.72
CA THR A 164 -14.75 13.01 -11.63
C THR A 164 -14.08 13.14 -12.99
N VAL A 165 -12.74 13.31 -12.99
CA VAL A 165 -11.95 13.47 -14.21
C VAL A 165 -10.54 12.94 -13.99
N GLY A 166 -10.02 12.16 -14.94
CA GLY A 166 -8.62 11.74 -14.90
C GLY A 166 -7.67 12.91 -14.71
N VAL A 167 -6.77 12.85 -13.72
CA VAL A 167 -5.86 13.97 -13.41
C VAL A 167 -5.00 14.37 -14.62
N TYR A 168 -4.59 13.37 -15.40
CA TYR A 168 -3.75 13.57 -16.60
C TYR A 168 -4.54 13.79 -17.88
N SER A 169 -5.87 13.90 -17.84
CA SER A 169 -6.60 14.53 -18.95
C SER A 169 -6.36 16.04 -19.01
N ARG A 170 -5.74 16.62 -17.96
CA ARG A 170 -5.37 18.03 -17.88
C ARG A 170 -3.92 18.22 -18.27
N LEU A 171 -3.68 19.02 -19.30
CA LEU A 171 -2.35 19.20 -19.88
C LEU A 171 -1.34 19.86 -18.90
N TRP A 172 -1.81 20.70 -17.97
CA TRP A 172 -0.96 21.21 -16.88
C TRP A 172 -0.44 20.09 -15.96
N CYS A 173 -1.25 19.09 -15.63
CA CYS A 173 -0.81 17.96 -14.82
C CYS A 173 0.16 17.04 -15.58
N VAL A 174 0.00 16.94 -16.91
CA VAL A 174 1.00 16.29 -17.79
C VAL A 174 2.33 17.05 -17.77
N TYR A 175 2.30 18.39 -17.82
CA TYR A 175 3.51 19.20 -17.69
C TYR A 175 4.20 19.03 -16.33
N GLU A 176 3.44 18.92 -15.24
CA GLU A 176 3.97 18.61 -13.91
C GLU A 176 4.64 17.22 -13.89
N ALA A 177 4.04 16.22 -14.55
CA ALA A 177 4.65 14.89 -14.70
C ALA A 177 5.89 14.91 -15.60
N TYR A 178 5.95 15.76 -16.63
CA TYR A 178 7.17 15.99 -17.41
C TYR A 178 8.28 16.56 -16.55
N LEU A 179 8.02 17.68 -15.88
CA LEU A 179 9.00 18.35 -15.03
C LEU A 179 9.49 17.44 -13.91
N GLY A 180 8.58 16.71 -13.26
CA GLY A 180 8.95 15.79 -12.21
C GLY A 180 9.91 14.69 -12.71
N ALA A 181 9.79 14.26 -13.96
CA ALA A 181 10.60 13.18 -14.52
C ALA A 181 11.99 13.70 -14.87
N THR A 182 12.05 14.84 -15.57
CA THR A 182 13.30 15.53 -15.89
C THR A 182 14.08 15.91 -14.63
N LEU A 183 13.38 16.29 -13.55
CA LEU A 183 13.98 16.67 -12.27
C LEU A 183 14.12 15.49 -11.29
N GLN A 184 13.84 14.26 -11.73
CA GLN A 184 13.95 13.01 -10.95
C GLN A 184 13.25 13.06 -9.58
N LYS A 185 12.05 13.63 -9.54
CA LYS A 185 11.21 13.70 -8.34
C LYS A 185 10.65 12.33 -8.00
N THR A 186 10.32 12.13 -6.72
CA THR A 186 9.59 10.94 -6.27
C THR A 186 8.09 11.19 -6.37
N TYR A 187 7.36 10.32 -7.06
CA TYR A 187 5.92 10.47 -7.27
C TYR A 187 5.20 9.51 -6.35
N LEU A 188 4.11 9.96 -5.75
CA LEU A 188 3.32 9.14 -4.82
C LEU A 188 1.83 9.20 -5.15
N LEU A 189 1.18 8.04 -5.14
CA LEU A 189 -0.28 7.92 -5.19
C LEU A 189 -0.88 7.64 -3.80
N PRO A 190 -2.10 8.15 -3.52
CA PRO A 190 -2.81 7.89 -2.27
C PRO A 190 -3.55 6.55 -2.32
N VAL A 191 -2.89 5.49 -1.88
CA VAL A 191 -3.42 4.11 -1.97
C VAL A 191 -3.76 3.54 -0.57
N LYS A 192 -3.79 4.38 0.47
CA LYS A 192 -4.06 3.95 1.84
C LYS A 192 -5.54 3.62 1.98
N PRO A 193 -5.92 2.39 2.37
CA PRO A 193 -7.32 2.03 2.55
C PRO A 193 -7.92 2.86 3.68
N LYS A 194 -9.22 3.18 3.54
CA LYS A 194 -9.96 3.89 4.59
C LYS A 194 -9.91 3.11 5.91
N ARG A 195 -9.50 3.76 6.99
CA ARG A 195 -9.34 3.14 8.33
C ARG A 195 -10.60 2.39 8.77
N MET A 196 -11.78 2.94 8.53
CA MET A 196 -13.06 2.32 8.90
C MET A 196 -13.35 1.04 8.11
N VAL A 197 -13.00 1.00 6.82
CA VAL A 197 -13.14 -0.20 5.98
C VAL A 197 -12.21 -1.30 6.48
N LEU A 198 -10.95 -0.94 6.76
CA LEU A 198 -9.98 -1.88 7.30
C LEU A 198 -10.41 -2.41 8.67
N LEU A 199 -10.82 -1.53 9.60
CA LEU A 199 -11.27 -1.93 10.94
C LEU A 199 -12.50 -2.85 10.87
N ARG A 200 -13.47 -2.54 10.00
CA ARG A 200 -14.64 -3.39 9.77
C ARG A 200 -14.24 -4.78 9.27
N ARG A 201 -13.32 -4.86 8.31
CA ARG A 201 -12.83 -6.14 7.80
C ARG A 201 -12.05 -6.93 8.85
N ILE A 202 -11.18 -6.30 9.62
CA ILE A 202 -10.46 -6.94 10.73
C ILE A 202 -11.44 -7.44 11.79
N CYS A 203 -12.46 -6.65 12.12
CA CYS A 203 -13.52 -7.07 13.05
C CYS A 203 -14.24 -8.32 12.54
N LEU A 204 -14.67 -8.32 11.28
CA LEU A 204 -15.43 -9.41 10.68
C LEU A 204 -14.61 -10.68 10.42
N LEU A 205 -13.34 -10.54 10.02
CA LEU A 205 -12.52 -11.65 9.50
C LEU A 205 -11.47 -12.13 10.50
N VAL A 206 -11.24 -11.40 11.59
CA VAL A 206 -10.29 -11.79 12.65
C VAL A 206 -11.04 -11.91 13.97
N TRP A 207 -11.58 -10.80 14.49
CA TRP A 207 -12.18 -10.79 15.84
C TRP A 207 -13.42 -11.69 15.95
N LEU A 208 -14.35 -11.59 15.01
CA LEU A 208 -15.57 -12.40 15.04
C LEU A 208 -15.26 -13.91 14.99
N PRO A 209 -14.36 -14.40 14.09
CA PRO A 209 -13.89 -15.79 14.13
C PRO A 209 -13.23 -16.20 15.45
N CYS A 210 -12.40 -15.33 16.05
CA CYS A 210 -11.79 -15.61 17.35
C CYS A 210 -12.87 -15.80 18.43
N VAL A 211 -13.79 -14.84 18.54
CA VAL A 211 -14.89 -14.88 19.53
C VAL A 211 -15.79 -16.09 19.29
N ALA A 212 -16.16 -16.36 18.04
CA ALA A 212 -16.97 -17.52 17.68
C ALA A 212 -16.26 -18.83 18.06
N GLY A 213 -14.97 -18.95 17.79
CA GLY A 213 -14.16 -20.10 18.20
C GLY A 213 -14.14 -20.29 19.71
N CYS A 214 -13.91 -19.22 20.48
CA CYS A 214 -13.96 -19.27 21.95
C CYS A 214 -15.34 -19.72 22.46
N LEU A 215 -16.43 -19.17 21.90
CA LEU A 215 -17.80 -19.52 22.29
C LEU A 215 -18.16 -20.97 21.97
N VAL A 216 -17.63 -21.51 20.87
CA VAL A 216 -17.78 -22.94 20.51
C VAL A 216 -16.91 -23.83 21.40
N GLY A 217 -15.71 -23.36 21.74
CA GLY A 217 -14.76 -24.07 22.58
C GLY A 217 -15.24 -24.25 24.02
N LEU A 218 -15.94 -23.26 24.58
CA LEU A 218 -16.43 -23.30 25.96
C LEU A 218 -17.34 -24.52 26.24
N PRO A 219 -18.38 -24.83 25.46
CA PRO A 219 -19.15 -26.08 25.61
C PRO A 219 -18.31 -27.35 25.46
N LEU A 220 -17.28 -27.35 24.59
CA LEU A 220 -16.42 -28.53 24.39
C LEU A 220 -15.63 -28.86 25.67
N VAL A 221 -15.22 -27.84 26.43
CA VAL A 221 -14.60 -28.01 27.75
C VAL A 221 -15.52 -28.86 28.65
N TRP A 222 -16.79 -28.48 28.77
CA TRP A 222 -17.78 -29.16 29.62
C TRP A 222 -18.19 -30.54 29.12
N LEU A 223 -18.34 -30.71 27.80
CA LEU A 223 -18.90 -31.92 27.21
C LEU A 223 -17.90 -33.07 27.18
N ILE A 224 -16.64 -32.79 26.86
CA ILE A 224 -15.64 -33.83 26.63
C ILE A 224 -14.74 -33.97 27.85
N GLY A 225 -14.53 -32.89 28.62
CA GLY A 225 -13.57 -32.83 29.72
C GLY A 225 -12.13 -32.75 29.19
N PRO A 226 -11.27 -31.90 29.79
CA PRO A 226 -9.93 -31.61 29.28
C PRO A 226 -9.08 -32.88 29.08
N ALA A 227 -9.10 -33.79 30.06
CA ALA A 227 -8.31 -35.01 30.02
C ALA A 227 -8.69 -35.98 28.88
N ARG A 228 -9.97 -36.02 28.46
CA ARG A 228 -10.41 -36.97 27.42
C ARG A 228 -10.13 -36.48 26.00
N ILE A 229 -10.10 -35.16 25.77
CA ILE A 229 -9.77 -34.63 24.43
C ILE A 229 -8.34 -35.01 24.06
N TYR A 230 -7.37 -34.66 24.91
CA TYR A 230 -5.95 -34.85 24.61
C TYR A 230 -5.49 -36.30 24.72
N ALA A 231 -6.11 -37.10 25.59
CA ALA A 231 -5.80 -38.52 25.70
C ALA A 231 -6.47 -39.38 24.61
N SER A 232 -7.50 -38.87 23.92
CA SER A 232 -8.18 -39.65 22.88
C SER A 232 -7.46 -39.55 21.51
N PRO A 233 -7.41 -40.64 20.72
CA PRO A 233 -6.92 -40.61 19.34
C PRO A 233 -7.66 -39.62 18.46
N VAL A 234 -8.96 -39.46 18.72
CA VAL A 234 -9.82 -38.55 17.98
C VAL A 234 -9.42 -37.10 18.24
N GLY A 235 -9.15 -36.71 19.49
CA GLY A 235 -8.74 -35.34 19.81
C GLY A 235 -7.31 -35.03 19.36
N GLY A 236 -6.36 -35.96 19.55
CA GLY A 236 -4.99 -35.83 19.04
C GLY A 236 -4.95 -35.72 17.51
N GLY A 237 -5.70 -36.57 16.80
CA GLY A 237 -5.85 -36.51 15.35
C GLY A 237 -6.52 -35.23 14.86
N GLY A 238 -7.52 -34.73 15.60
CA GLY A 238 -8.19 -33.46 15.29
C GLY A 238 -7.28 -32.24 15.43
N LEU A 239 -6.43 -32.21 16.47
CA LEU A 239 -5.38 -31.21 16.65
C LEU A 239 -4.38 -31.24 15.50
N PHE A 240 -3.85 -32.41 15.18
CA PHE A 240 -2.91 -32.61 14.08
C PHE A 240 -3.48 -32.12 12.76
N LEU A 241 -4.71 -32.52 12.45
CA LEU A 241 -5.39 -32.13 11.21
C LEU A 241 -5.59 -30.62 11.16
N THR A 242 -6.06 -30.01 12.25
CA THR A 242 -6.27 -28.56 12.31
C THR A 242 -4.95 -27.82 12.08
N TRP A 243 -3.87 -28.24 12.73
CA TRP A 243 -2.54 -27.65 12.51
C TRP A 243 -2.04 -27.85 11.09
N SER A 244 -2.22 -29.05 10.52
CA SER A 244 -1.80 -29.35 9.16
C SER A 244 -2.53 -28.51 8.13
N LEU A 245 -3.85 -28.41 8.24
CA LEU A 245 -4.67 -27.56 7.38
C LEU A 245 -4.26 -26.09 7.52
N SER A 246 -3.99 -25.66 8.75
CA SER A 246 -3.60 -24.30 9.05
C SER A 246 -2.26 -23.91 8.44
N ALA A 247 -1.23 -24.75 8.62
CA ALA A 247 0.08 -24.48 8.05
C ALA A 247 0.06 -24.57 6.51
N CYS A 248 -0.64 -25.55 5.94
CA CYS A 248 -0.85 -25.66 4.49
C CYS A 248 -1.57 -24.41 3.94
N GLY A 249 -2.60 -23.93 4.65
CA GLY A 249 -3.32 -22.70 4.28
C GLY A 249 -2.42 -21.46 4.35
N GLN A 250 -1.64 -21.31 5.41
CA GLN A 250 -0.67 -20.21 5.56
C GLN A 250 0.41 -20.23 4.47
N TRP A 251 1.01 -21.39 4.19
CA TRP A 251 1.98 -21.56 3.09
C TRP A 251 1.37 -21.25 1.73
N SER A 252 0.15 -21.73 1.48
CA SER A 252 -0.57 -21.46 0.23
C SER A 252 -0.82 -19.95 0.07
N MET A 253 -1.21 -19.27 1.14
CA MET A 253 -1.42 -17.83 1.14
C MET A 253 -0.15 -17.00 0.93
N LEU A 254 1.01 -17.48 1.38
CA LEU A 254 2.30 -16.84 1.11
C LEU A 254 2.75 -16.98 -0.35
N MET A 255 2.40 -18.09 -0.99
CA MET A 255 2.86 -18.42 -2.35
C MET A 255 1.90 -17.94 -3.45
N LEU A 256 0.61 -17.78 -3.14
CA LEU A 256 -0.40 -17.41 -4.12
C LEU A 256 -0.56 -15.88 -4.24
N PRO A 257 -0.65 -15.34 -5.46
CA PRO A 257 -0.94 -13.92 -5.65
C PRO A 257 -2.35 -13.57 -5.12
N PRO A 258 -2.53 -12.41 -4.45
CA PRO A 258 -3.82 -11.99 -3.88
C PRO A 258 -4.97 -11.89 -4.88
N SER A 259 -4.66 -11.69 -6.17
CA SER A 259 -5.64 -11.56 -7.25
C SER A 259 -6.21 -12.90 -7.74
N THR A 260 -5.70 -14.03 -7.27
CA THR A 260 -6.12 -15.35 -7.77
C THR A 260 -7.33 -15.92 -7.03
N THR A 261 -8.19 -16.66 -7.74
CA THR A 261 -9.32 -17.39 -7.13
C THR A 261 -8.86 -18.37 -6.05
N CYS A 262 -7.72 -19.06 -6.28
CA CYS A 262 -7.13 -19.97 -5.29
C CYS A 262 -6.79 -19.25 -3.99
N PHE A 263 -6.20 -18.05 -4.05
CA PHE A 263 -5.92 -17.25 -2.86
C PHE A 263 -7.20 -16.94 -2.08
N SER A 264 -8.28 -16.53 -2.76
CA SER A 264 -9.58 -16.25 -2.12
C SER A 264 -10.17 -17.48 -1.41
N ILE A 265 -10.04 -18.67 -2.01
CA ILE A 265 -10.47 -19.94 -1.39
C ILE A 265 -9.62 -20.25 -0.16
N CYS A 266 -8.28 -20.24 -0.28
CA CYS A 266 -7.36 -20.48 0.84
C CYS A 266 -7.61 -19.49 1.98
N PHE A 267 -7.82 -18.21 1.68
CA PHE A 267 -8.12 -17.19 2.68
C PHE A 267 -9.40 -17.47 3.46
N ARG A 268 -10.50 -17.85 2.77
CA ARG A 268 -11.76 -18.21 3.43
C ARG A 268 -11.60 -19.46 4.30
N LEU A 269 -10.86 -20.46 3.81
CA LEU A 269 -10.53 -21.66 4.60
C LEU A 269 -9.74 -21.28 5.86
N MET A 270 -8.76 -20.38 5.75
CA MET A 270 -7.99 -19.90 6.90
C MET A 270 -8.85 -19.19 7.96
N VAL A 271 -9.86 -18.43 7.55
CA VAL A 271 -10.84 -17.84 8.49
C VAL A 271 -11.61 -18.93 9.24
N VAL A 272 -12.04 -19.99 8.56
CA VAL A 272 -12.72 -21.14 9.19
C VAL A 272 -11.78 -21.90 10.12
N ILE A 273 -10.55 -22.18 9.67
CA ILE A 273 -9.52 -22.84 10.48
C ILE A 273 -9.21 -22.02 11.74
N SER A 274 -9.26 -20.69 11.67
CA SER A 274 -9.09 -19.83 12.84
C SER A 274 -10.17 -20.08 13.89
N VAL A 275 -11.44 -20.21 13.48
CA VAL A 275 -12.55 -20.56 14.40
C VAL A 275 -12.27 -21.90 15.08
N LEU A 276 -11.91 -22.92 14.30
CA LEU A 276 -11.61 -24.26 14.82
C LEU A 276 -10.42 -24.24 15.80
N SER A 277 -9.38 -23.47 15.49
CA SER A 277 -8.18 -23.35 16.32
C SER A 277 -8.51 -22.77 17.69
N TYR A 278 -9.32 -21.69 17.75
CA TYR A 278 -9.76 -21.11 19.03
C TYR A 278 -10.72 -22.04 19.79
N ALA A 279 -11.57 -22.79 19.09
CA ALA A 279 -12.44 -23.77 19.73
C ALA A 279 -11.64 -24.88 20.43
N ILE A 280 -10.56 -25.34 19.81
CA ILE A 280 -9.64 -26.35 20.38
C ILE A 280 -8.75 -25.76 21.48
N THR A 281 -8.45 -24.46 21.41
CA THR A 281 -7.63 -23.77 22.42
C THR A 281 -8.33 -23.69 23.79
N MET A 282 -9.65 -23.64 23.85
CA MET A 282 -10.36 -23.52 25.12
C MET A 282 -10.22 -24.76 26.02
N PRO A 283 -10.48 -26.00 25.55
CA PRO A 283 -10.20 -27.19 26.33
C PRO A 283 -8.72 -27.35 26.70
N TRP A 284 -7.81 -26.86 25.85
CA TRP A 284 -6.38 -26.86 26.15
C TRP A 284 -6.04 -25.95 27.33
N LEU A 285 -6.59 -24.73 27.35
CA LEU A 285 -6.40 -23.79 28.44
C LEU A 285 -6.98 -24.33 29.75
N ASP A 286 -8.15 -24.95 29.69
CA ASP A 286 -8.78 -25.60 30.85
C ASP A 286 -7.93 -26.74 31.40
N TRP A 287 -7.43 -27.62 30.51
CA TRP A 287 -6.49 -28.68 30.88
C TRP A 287 -5.22 -28.14 31.56
N LEU A 288 -4.69 -27.03 31.06
CA LEU A 288 -3.51 -26.37 31.63
C LEU A 288 -3.79 -25.78 33.03
N VAL A 289 -5.01 -25.26 33.26
CA VAL A 289 -5.44 -24.70 34.56
C VAL A 289 -5.71 -25.82 35.58
N ASP A 290 -6.34 -26.91 35.16
CA ASP A 290 -6.76 -28.02 36.02
C ASP A 290 -5.62 -28.97 36.43
N GLY A 291 -4.48 -28.90 35.74
CA GLY A 291 -3.27 -29.66 36.05
C GLY A 291 -2.67 -29.33 37.43
N LYS A 292 -3.28 -29.85 38.51
CA LYS A 292 -2.86 -29.66 39.90
C LYS A 292 -1.46 -30.19 40.22
N GLU A 293 -0.87 -31.01 39.35
CA GLU A 293 0.50 -31.53 39.49
C GLU A 293 1.56 -30.78 38.66
N LEU A 294 1.14 -29.92 37.73
CA LEU A 294 2.07 -29.20 36.90
C LEU A 294 2.61 -27.98 37.67
N ARG A 295 3.74 -28.18 38.37
CA ARG A 295 4.75 -27.12 38.64
C ARG A 295 5.37 -26.58 37.33
N PHE A 296 4.57 -26.50 36.28
CA PHE A 296 5.01 -26.24 34.93
C PHE A 296 5.06 -24.73 34.74
N ASN A 297 6.13 -24.28 34.11
CA ASN A 297 6.39 -22.88 33.89
C ASN A 297 5.34 -22.35 32.89
N TRP A 298 4.34 -21.60 33.36
CA TRP A 298 3.30 -20.99 32.51
C TRP A 298 3.90 -20.26 31.30
N GLY A 299 5.10 -19.68 31.46
CA GLY A 299 5.84 -19.07 30.37
C GLY A 299 6.20 -20.06 29.25
N LEU A 300 6.59 -21.29 29.58
CA LEU A 300 6.91 -22.33 28.60
C LEU A 300 5.66 -22.81 27.86
N ALA A 301 4.55 -23.03 28.59
CA ALA A 301 3.28 -23.46 27.99
C ALA A 301 2.67 -22.39 27.06
N LEU A 302 2.81 -21.11 27.42
CA LEU A 302 2.33 -20.00 26.59
C LEU A 302 3.24 -19.73 25.38
N CYS A 303 4.55 -19.98 25.48
CA CYS A 303 5.49 -19.69 24.39
C CYS A 303 5.71 -20.86 23.41
N HIS A 304 5.21 -22.06 23.72
CA HIS A 304 5.43 -23.25 22.89
C HIS A 304 4.60 -23.26 21.60
N TYR A 305 5.25 -23.32 20.43
CA TYR A 305 4.61 -23.30 19.10
C TYR A 305 3.57 -24.39 18.87
N GLY A 306 3.85 -25.60 19.35
CA GLY A 306 2.94 -26.75 19.31
C GLY A 306 1.77 -26.64 20.29
N MET A 307 1.41 -25.45 20.77
CA MET A 307 0.22 -25.27 21.58
C MET A 307 -0.89 -24.60 20.78
N PRO A 308 -2.16 -25.05 20.93
CA PRO A 308 -3.30 -24.53 20.19
C PRO A 308 -3.42 -23.00 20.23
N LEU A 309 -3.06 -22.37 21.35
CA LEU A 309 -3.10 -20.92 21.51
C LEU A 309 -2.19 -20.18 20.52
N ASN A 310 -0.92 -20.60 20.42
CA ASN A 310 0.04 -19.94 19.53
C ASN A 310 -0.39 -20.08 18.07
N MET A 311 -0.86 -21.25 17.67
CA MET A 311 -1.38 -21.44 16.32
C MET A 311 -2.58 -20.53 16.03
N SER A 312 -3.49 -20.40 16.98
CA SER A 312 -4.65 -19.50 16.87
C SER A 312 -4.25 -18.03 16.73
N LEU A 313 -3.22 -17.60 17.48
CA LEU A 313 -2.67 -16.25 17.39
C LEU A 313 -1.98 -16.00 16.05
N ILE A 314 -1.14 -16.94 15.58
CA ILE A 314 -0.45 -16.83 14.29
C ILE A 314 -1.48 -16.78 13.15
N ASN A 315 -2.49 -17.64 13.18
CA ASN A 315 -3.62 -17.60 12.25
C ASN A 315 -4.28 -16.22 12.20
N SER A 316 -4.53 -15.65 13.37
CA SER A 316 -5.14 -14.31 13.48
C SER A 316 -4.25 -13.23 12.88
N VAL A 317 -2.94 -13.28 13.12
CA VAL A 317 -1.96 -12.34 12.56
C VAL A 317 -1.84 -12.48 11.04
N VAL A 318 -1.75 -13.71 10.53
CA VAL A 318 -1.69 -14.00 9.09
C VAL A 318 -2.96 -13.51 8.40
N VAL A 319 -4.13 -13.85 8.92
CA VAL A 319 -5.42 -13.38 8.37
C VAL A 319 -5.50 -11.85 8.43
N ALA A 320 -5.12 -11.21 9.54
CA ALA A 320 -5.10 -9.75 9.66
C ALA A 320 -4.18 -9.07 8.63
N PHE A 321 -2.98 -9.63 8.42
CA PHE A 321 -2.03 -9.17 7.42
C PHE A 321 -2.62 -9.25 6.00
N HIS A 322 -3.24 -10.38 5.65
CA HIS A 322 -3.84 -10.55 4.33
C HIS A 322 -5.11 -9.73 4.11
N VAL A 323 -5.96 -9.55 5.14
CA VAL A 323 -7.10 -8.61 5.09
C VAL A 323 -6.63 -7.23 4.65
N ARG A 324 -5.51 -6.79 5.19
CA ARG A 324 -4.91 -5.51 4.85
C ARG A 324 -4.36 -5.51 3.43
N LEU A 325 -3.58 -6.51 3.03
CA LEU A 325 -3.01 -6.60 1.68
C LEU A 325 -4.11 -6.55 0.61
N VAL A 326 -5.23 -7.25 0.83
CA VAL A 326 -6.40 -7.22 -0.05
C VAL A 326 -7.03 -5.82 -0.07
N ALA A 327 -7.19 -5.17 1.09
CA ALA A 327 -7.75 -3.81 1.15
C ALA A 327 -6.85 -2.76 0.46
N GLU A 328 -5.53 -2.90 0.55
CA GLU A 328 -4.57 -2.06 -0.16
C GLU A 328 -4.65 -2.28 -1.68
N ASN A 329 -4.73 -3.54 -2.13
CA ASN A 329 -4.86 -3.87 -3.55
C ASN A 329 -6.18 -3.36 -4.17
N GLU A 330 -7.30 -3.51 -3.46
CA GLU A 330 -8.58 -2.95 -3.93
C GLU A 330 -8.56 -1.42 -4.03
N GLU A 331 -7.96 -0.76 -3.04
CA GLU A 331 -7.81 0.70 -3.07
C GLU A 331 -6.88 1.14 -4.20
N PHE A 332 -5.82 0.38 -4.46
CA PHE A 332 -4.91 0.58 -5.58
C PHE A 332 -5.64 0.48 -6.92
N GLU A 333 -6.36 -0.62 -7.18
CA GLU A 333 -7.17 -0.80 -8.40
C GLU A 333 -8.21 0.30 -8.56
N ARG A 334 -8.83 0.74 -7.45
CA ARG A 334 -9.78 1.86 -7.47
C ARG A 334 -9.08 3.16 -7.92
N LYS A 335 -7.85 3.43 -7.46
CA LYS A 335 -7.09 4.60 -7.87
C LYS A 335 -6.56 4.50 -9.30
N GLU A 336 -6.12 3.34 -9.75
CA GLU A 336 -5.76 3.08 -11.16
C GLU A 336 -6.93 3.46 -12.09
N LYS A 337 -8.15 3.00 -11.77
CA LYS A 337 -9.37 3.33 -12.53
C LYS A 337 -9.69 4.83 -12.55
N MET A 338 -9.33 5.57 -11.49
CA MET A 338 -9.55 7.02 -11.39
C MET A 338 -8.56 7.83 -12.23
N MET A 339 -7.41 7.27 -12.61
CA MET A 339 -6.42 8.01 -13.39
C MET A 339 -6.89 8.25 -14.82
N GLN A 340 -7.68 7.33 -15.41
CA GLN A 340 -8.27 7.42 -16.75
C GLN A 340 -7.28 7.91 -17.82
N PHE A 341 -6.02 7.52 -17.70
CA PHE A 341 -4.96 7.99 -18.57
C PHE A 341 -4.77 7.04 -19.74
N VAL A 342 -4.76 7.60 -20.95
CA VAL A 342 -4.49 6.85 -22.19
C VAL A 342 -3.12 7.25 -22.74
N SER A 343 -2.95 8.54 -23.03
CA SER A 343 -1.66 9.12 -23.44
C SER A 343 -1.69 10.64 -23.24
N VAL A 344 -0.51 11.26 -23.14
CA VAL A 344 -0.32 12.70 -23.09
C VAL A 344 -0.95 13.45 -24.27
N PHE A 345 -1.11 12.80 -25.43
CA PHE A 345 -1.71 13.45 -26.61
C PHE A 345 -3.18 13.83 -26.39
N HIS A 346 -3.91 13.08 -25.56
CA HIS A 346 -5.32 13.32 -25.26
C HIS A 346 -5.56 14.35 -24.15
N ALA A 347 -4.50 14.82 -23.49
CA ALA A 347 -4.63 15.84 -22.45
C ALA A 347 -4.99 17.20 -23.08
N GLN A 348 -5.86 17.96 -22.40
CA GLN A 348 -6.41 19.22 -22.88
C GLN A 348 -6.10 20.38 -21.92
N CYS A 349 -6.06 21.60 -22.45
CA CYS A 349 -6.03 22.82 -21.63
C CYS A 349 -7.21 23.73 -21.99
N SER A 350 -7.77 24.44 -21.01
CA SER A 350 -8.82 25.42 -21.26
C SER A 350 -8.32 26.69 -21.95
N ASN A 351 -7.02 26.97 -21.90
CA ASN A 351 -6.39 28.11 -22.55
C ASN A 351 -5.54 27.62 -23.73
N PRO A 352 -5.91 27.93 -25.00
CA PRO A 352 -5.17 27.51 -26.18
C PRO A 352 -3.71 27.99 -26.22
N ARG A 353 -3.43 29.17 -25.65
CA ARG A 353 -2.06 29.71 -25.60
C ARG A 353 -1.19 28.89 -24.65
N ASP A 354 -1.72 28.53 -23.48
CA ASP A 354 -1.02 27.67 -22.54
C ASP A 354 -0.86 26.25 -23.09
N GLU A 355 -1.88 25.75 -23.80
CA GLU A 355 -1.80 24.47 -24.51
C GLU A 355 -0.61 24.42 -25.46
N GLN A 356 -0.51 25.38 -26.36
CA GLN A 356 0.58 25.44 -27.33
C GLN A 356 1.94 25.48 -26.64
N ARG A 357 2.08 26.29 -25.59
CA ARG A 357 3.33 26.43 -24.84
C ARG A 357 3.72 25.17 -24.08
N ILE A 358 2.76 24.51 -23.44
CA ILE A 358 3.00 23.23 -22.77
C ILE A 358 3.39 22.16 -23.78
N ARG A 359 2.62 22.02 -24.87
CA ARG A 359 2.91 21.04 -25.93
C ARG A 359 4.30 21.26 -26.53
N GLN A 360 4.68 22.52 -26.77
CA GLN A 360 6.02 22.86 -27.23
C GLN A 360 7.09 22.49 -26.21
N ALA A 361 6.85 22.69 -24.91
CA ALA A 361 7.81 22.38 -23.86
C ALA A 361 8.02 20.87 -23.65
N ILE A 362 6.97 20.05 -23.84
CA ILE A 362 7.06 18.59 -23.72
C ILE A 362 7.45 17.89 -25.03
N ARG A 363 7.63 18.64 -26.12
CA ARG A 363 7.91 18.09 -27.45
C ARG A 363 9.18 17.24 -27.44
N GLY A 364 9.07 15.99 -27.89
CA GLY A 364 10.16 15.00 -27.88
C GLY A 364 10.27 14.20 -26.57
N TYR A 365 9.46 14.51 -25.56
CA TYR A 365 9.42 13.82 -24.27
C TYR A 365 8.08 13.11 -24.03
N GLU A 366 7.16 13.10 -24.99
CA GLU A 366 5.80 12.57 -24.83
C GLU A 366 5.81 11.11 -24.35
N ARG A 367 6.61 10.26 -25.00
CA ARG A 367 6.78 8.84 -24.62
C ARG A 367 7.39 8.68 -23.23
N GLU A 368 8.30 9.57 -22.84
CA GLU A 368 8.90 9.54 -21.50
C GLU A 368 7.86 9.86 -20.44
N VAL A 369 6.99 10.84 -20.69
CA VAL A 369 5.90 11.21 -19.79
C VAL A 369 4.86 10.08 -19.70
N ASP A 370 4.47 9.50 -20.84
CA ASP A 370 3.58 8.32 -20.88
C ASP A 370 4.18 7.16 -20.05
N THR A 371 5.49 6.92 -20.17
CA THR A 371 6.19 5.87 -19.41
C THR A 371 6.19 6.16 -17.90
N VAL A 372 6.50 7.39 -17.49
CA VAL A 372 6.49 7.80 -16.08
C VAL A 372 5.10 7.65 -15.46
N ILE A 373 4.07 8.08 -16.18
CA ILE A 373 2.68 7.95 -15.74
C ILE A 373 2.26 6.47 -15.70
N GLY A 374 2.67 5.67 -16.69
CA GLY A 374 2.43 4.23 -16.72
C GLY A 374 3.04 3.51 -15.51
N ILE A 375 4.30 3.83 -15.17
CA ILE A 375 4.97 3.32 -13.96
C ILE A 375 4.21 3.75 -12.71
N LEU A 376 3.84 5.02 -12.60
CA LEU A 376 3.09 5.53 -11.46
C LEU A 376 1.77 4.75 -11.27
N ILE A 377 1.02 4.56 -12.36
CA ILE A 377 -0.26 3.85 -12.38
C ILE A 377 -0.08 2.38 -11.98
N LYS A 378 0.98 1.70 -12.43
CA LYS A 378 1.23 0.28 -12.13
C LYS A 378 1.87 0.04 -10.77
N ALA A 379 2.81 0.89 -10.35
CA ALA A 379 3.55 0.68 -9.12
C ALA A 379 2.96 1.40 -7.90
N GLY A 380 2.09 2.41 -8.10
CA GLY A 380 1.61 3.28 -7.02
C GLY A 380 2.61 4.38 -6.62
N ALA A 381 3.79 4.40 -7.25
CA ALA A 381 4.82 5.42 -7.09
C ALA A 381 5.70 5.46 -8.35
N TYR A 382 6.50 6.52 -8.50
CA TYR A 382 7.58 6.58 -9.46
C TYR A 382 8.88 7.00 -8.77
N THR A 383 9.95 6.25 -9.05
CA THR A 383 11.33 6.53 -8.66
C THR A 383 12.28 6.10 -9.79
N PRO A 384 13.52 6.63 -9.85
CA PRO A 384 14.51 6.17 -10.82
C PRO A 384 14.80 4.66 -10.75
N SER A 385 14.71 4.06 -9.55
CA SER A 385 14.85 2.60 -9.40
C SER A 385 13.69 1.84 -10.02
N LEU A 386 12.45 2.26 -9.80
CA LEU A 386 11.29 1.65 -10.45
C LEU A 386 11.36 1.80 -11.97
N ARG A 387 11.84 2.95 -12.47
CA ARG A 387 12.09 3.13 -13.91
C ARG A 387 13.07 2.10 -14.46
N LYS A 388 14.19 1.88 -13.79
CA LYS A 388 15.16 0.88 -14.21
C LYS A 388 14.56 -0.54 -14.27
N GLU A 389 13.68 -0.88 -13.32
CA GLU A 389 12.99 -2.18 -13.31
C GLU A 389 11.94 -2.27 -14.43
N TRP A 390 11.23 -1.17 -14.74
CA TRP A 390 10.32 -1.07 -15.89
C TRP A 390 11.06 -1.30 -17.21
N ASP A 391 12.19 -0.61 -17.42
CA ASP A 391 13.00 -0.73 -18.64
C ASP A 391 13.59 -2.16 -18.79
N ALA A 392 13.74 -2.89 -17.68
CA ALA A 392 14.12 -4.30 -17.68
C ALA A 392 12.95 -5.26 -18.02
N GLY A 393 11.73 -4.75 -18.19
CA GLY A 393 10.52 -5.51 -18.48
C GLY A 393 9.95 -6.26 -17.27
N HIS A 394 10.23 -5.78 -16.05
CA HIS A 394 9.67 -6.37 -14.83
C HIS A 394 8.26 -5.84 -14.54
N ASP A 395 7.39 -6.72 -14.03
CA ASP A 395 6.08 -6.33 -13.52
C ASP A 395 6.24 -5.51 -12.23
N LEU A 396 5.77 -4.27 -12.25
CA LEU A 396 5.86 -3.34 -11.13
C LEU A 396 4.58 -3.27 -10.29
N THR A 397 3.60 -4.13 -10.52
CA THR A 397 2.29 -4.05 -9.85
C THR A 397 2.44 -4.00 -8.33
N GLY A 398 2.08 -2.86 -7.72
CA GLY A 398 2.17 -2.62 -6.27
C GLY A 398 3.59 -2.45 -5.70
N ALA A 399 4.64 -2.38 -6.53
CA ALA A 399 6.03 -2.35 -6.07
C ALA A 399 6.43 -1.03 -5.36
N GLY A 400 5.75 0.06 -5.70
CA GLY A 400 6.08 1.40 -5.21
C GLY A 400 5.28 1.82 -3.97
N TYR A 401 4.24 1.07 -3.59
CA TYR A 401 3.29 1.51 -2.58
C TYR A 401 2.87 0.44 -1.59
N THR A 402 3.15 0.69 -0.30
CA THR A 402 2.43 0.12 0.84
C THR A 402 2.39 1.16 1.96
N ASP A 403 1.44 1.06 2.90
CA ASP A 403 1.51 1.85 4.15
C ASP A 403 2.69 1.34 4.99
N VAL A 404 3.86 1.92 4.74
CA VAL A 404 5.15 1.52 5.31
C VAL A 404 5.08 1.46 6.83
N SER A 405 4.40 2.41 7.47
CA SER A 405 4.24 2.47 8.93
C SER A 405 3.51 1.24 9.47
N VAL A 406 2.40 0.87 8.85
CA VAL A 406 1.61 -0.27 9.32
C VAL A 406 2.34 -1.59 8.96
N THR A 407 2.99 -1.70 7.80
CA THR A 407 3.72 -2.93 7.41
C THR A 407 4.92 -3.15 8.32
N MET A 408 5.59 -2.08 8.72
CA MET A 408 6.63 -2.11 9.74
C MET A 408 6.11 -2.65 11.08
N VAL A 409 4.92 -2.26 11.53
CA VAL A 409 4.31 -2.83 12.74
C VAL A 409 4.08 -4.34 12.60
N TYR A 410 3.53 -4.81 11.49
CA TYR A 410 3.33 -6.24 11.25
C TYR A 410 4.66 -7.01 11.22
N ALA A 411 5.68 -6.47 10.54
CA ALA A 411 7.01 -7.08 10.51
C ALA A 411 7.62 -7.17 11.91
N VAL A 412 7.55 -6.10 12.71
CA VAL A 412 8.05 -6.09 14.09
C VAL A 412 7.30 -7.11 14.95
N VAL A 413 5.97 -7.12 14.91
CA VAL A 413 5.16 -8.10 15.66
C VAL A 413 5.51 -9.52 15.23
N GLY A 414 5.63 -9.77 13.93
CA GLY A 414 6.01 -11.08 13.40
C GLY A 414 7.37 -11.54 13.91
N TRP A 415 8.39 -10.66 13.89
CA TRP A 415 9.72 -11.00 14.43
C TRP A 415 9.73 -11.18 15.94
N VAL A 416 8.92 -10.44 16.71
CA VAL A 416 8.74 -10.67 18.15
C VAL A 416 8.16 -12.06 18.39
N LEU A 417 7.16 -12.48 17.62
CA LEU A 417 6.60 -13.83 17.70
C LEU A 417 7.65 -14.89 17.37
N VAL A 418 8.45 -14.71 16.31
CA VAL A 418 9.57 -15.61 15.98
C VAL A 418 10.59 -15.68 17.10
N THR A 419 10.90 -14.56 17.77
CA THR A 419 11.81 -14.53 18.92
C THR A 419 11.26 -15.35 20.08
N LEU A 420 10.00 -15.14 20.47
CA LEU A 420 9.37 -15.87 21.57
C LEU A 420 9.32 -17.36 21.28
N ASP A 421 8.96 -17.72 20.06
CA ASP A 421 8.94 -19.08 19.53
C ASP A 421 10.34 -19.73 19.61
N THR A 422 11.36 -19.06 19.09
CA THR A 422 12.75 -19.55 19.11
C THR A 422 13.31 -19.68 20.53
N ILE A 423 12.96 -18.76 21.44
CA ILE A 423 13.36 -18.84 22.85
C ILE A 423 12.65 -20.02 23.52
N SER A 424 11.39 -20.28 23.20
CA SER A 424 10.68 -21.46 23.69
C SER A 424 11.41 -22.75 23.30
N ASP A 425 11.83 -22.86 22.03
CA ASP A 425 12.63 -23.99 21.56
C ASP A 425 13.94 -24.17 22.33
N ALA A 426 14.58 -23.08 22.73
CA ALA A 426 15.80 -23.15 23.54
C ALA A 426 15.57 -23.80 24.92
N PHE A 427 14.39 -23.64 25.50
CA PHE A 427 14.03 -24.27 26.78
C PHE A 427 13.62 -25.73 26.63
N LEU A 428 13.06 -26.10 25.49
CA LEU A 428 12.56 -27.46 25.24
C LEU A 428 13.67 -28.41 24.83
N TRP A 429 14.62 -27.93 24.04
CA TRP A 429 15.64 -28.76 23.40
C TRP A 429 17.00 -28.58 24.06
N SER A 430 17.27 -29.34 25.13
CA SER A 430 18.52 -29.21 25.91
C SER A 430 19.78 -29.35 25.03
N THR A 431 19.77 -30.28 24.07
CA THR A 431 20.91 -30.57 23.17
C THR A 431 21.33 -29.36 22.33
N PHE A 432 20.37 -28.54 21.89
CA PHE A 432 20.61 -27.38 21.01
C PHE A 432 20.17 -26.04 21.62
N SER A 433 19.97 -26.01 22.93
CA SER A 433 19.46 -24.86 23.68
C SER A 433 20.23 -23.56 23.38
N TRP A 434 21.57 -23.62 23.37
CA TRP A 434 22.41 -22.47 23.03
C TRP A 434 22.20 -21.97 21.60
N GLY A 435 22.02 -22.88 20.63
CA GLY A 435 21.80 -22.53 19.23
C GLY A 435 20.49 -21.76 19.04
N PHE A 436 19.40 -22.25 19.64
CA PHE A 436 18.12 -21.54 19.65
C PHE A 436 18.19 -20.24 20.44
N ALA A 437 18.87 -20.19 21.59
CA ALA A 437 19.04 -18.95 22.35
C ALA A 437 19.77 -17.88 21.52
N ALA A 438 20.86 -18.25 20.85
CA ALA A 438 21.60 -17.37 19.97
C ALA A 438 20.73 -16.87 18.79
N LEU A 439 19.97 -17.78 18.15
CA LEU A 439 19.05 -17.41 17.09
C LEU A 439 17.93 -16.48 17.60
N GLY A 440 17.39 -16.73 18.79
CA GLY A 440 16.38 -15.90 19.43
C GLY A 440 16.87 -14.46 19.66
N VAL A 441 18.14 -14.30 20.06
CA VAL A 441 18.81 -12.99 20.13
C VAL A 441 18.87 -12.32 18.76
N VAL A 442 19.22 -13.05 17.70
CA VAL A 442 19.25 -12.51 16.32
C VAL A 442 17.84 -12.09 15.84
N CYS A 443 16.81 -12.88 16.13
CA CYS A 443 15.42 -12.53 15.83
C CYS A 443 14.98 -11.28 16.61
N CYS A 444 15.38 -11.15 17.88
CA CYS A 444 15.08 -9.99 18.71
C CYS A 444 15.76 -8.73 18.15
N ALA A 445 17.05 -8.86 17.80
CA ALA A 445 17.79 -7.81 17.13
C ALA A 445 17.13 -7.43 15.79
N SER A 446 16.54 -8.40 15.07
CA SER A 446 15.80 -8.13 13.84
C SER A 446 14.55 -7.27 14.10
N ALA A 447 13.74 -7.60 15.10
CA ALA A 447 12.56 -6.81 15.48
C ALA A 447 12.93 -5.34 15.81
N LEU A 448 14.07 -5.11 16.47
CA LEU A 448 14.56 -3.77 16.79
C LEU A 448 15.19 -3.06 15.58
N ALA A 449 15.83 -3.80 14.69
CA ALA A 449 16.51 -3.25 13.52
C ALA A 449 15.55 -2.87 12.39
N VAL A 450 14.41 -3.58 12.24
CA VAL A 450 13.42 -3.34 11.19
C VAL A 450 13.02 -1.85 11.11
N PRO A 451 12.56 -1.18 12.19
CA PRO A 451 12.17 0.23 12.10
C PRO A 451 13.29 1.17 11.69
N VAL A 452 14.49 0.97 12.25
CA VAL A 452 15.67 1.81 11.95
C VAL A 452 16.09 1.63 10.49
N CYS A 453 16.12 0.40 9.99
CA CYS A 453 16.48 0.11 8.61
C CYS A 453 15.40 0.57 7.64
N THR A 454 14.10 0.41 7.95
CA THR A 454 13.00 0.94 7.13
C THR A 454 13.13 2.45 6.95
N ILE A 455 13.36 3.21 8.02
CA ILE A 455 13.51 4.68 7.94
C ILE A 455 14.71 5.07 7.05
N ARG A 456 15.86 4.38 7.22
CA ARG A 456 17.06 4.62 6.39
C ARG A 456 16.88 4.21 4.93
N LEU A 457 16.14 3.15 4.66
CA LEU A 457 15.84 2.72 3.29
C LEU A 457 14.85 3.68 2.63
N TYR A 458 13.85 4.15 3.38
CA TYR A 458 12.85 5.08 2.88
C TYR A 458 13.47 6.42 2.47
N SER A 459 14.48 6.91 3.20
CA SER A 459 15.21 8.12 2.82
C SER A 459 16.03 7.96 1.52
N ARG A 460 16.28 6.72 1.07
CA ARG A 460 16.93 6.41 -0.22
C ARG A 460 15.94 6.12 -1.34
N GLY A 461 14.65 6.04 -1.03
CA GLY A 461 13.58 5.70 -1.97
C GLY A 461 12.49 4.86 -1.29
N PRO A 462 11.20 5.20 -1.46
CA PRO A 462 10.10 4.46 -0.83
C PRO A 462 10.04 2.99 -1.27
N ASP A 463 10.32 2.70 -2.54
CA ASP A 463 10.34 1.35 -3.13
C ASP A 463 11.29 0.40 -2.39
N ARG A 464 12.45 0.89 -1.94
CA ARG A 464 13.42 0.08 -1.19
C ARG A 464 12.90 -0.33 0.18
N ALA A 465 12.24 0.61 0.87
CA ALA A 465 11.64 0.33 2.17
C ALA A 465 10.46 -0.64 2.04
N VAL A 466 9.61 -0.45 1.02
CA VAL A 466 8.49 -1.35 0.72
C VAL A 466 8.99 -2.77 0.43
N PHE A 467 10.00 -2.91 -0.42
CA PHE A 467 10.63 -4.19 -0.74
C PHE A 467 11.20 -4.89 0.51
N ALA A 468 12.02 -4.18 1.28
CA ALA A 468 12.63 -4.74 2.49
C ALA A 468 11.58 -5.20 3.52
N LEU A 469 10.53 -4.40 3.72
CA LEU A 469 9.43 -4.76 4.62
C LEU A 469 8.65 -5.99 4.12
N ALA A 470 8.42 -6.12 2.81
CA ALA A 470 7.81 -7.32 2.25
C ALA A 470 8.70 -8.55 2.51
N CYS A 471 10.01 -8.45 2.27
CA CYS A 471 10.96 -9.52 2.58
C CYS A 471 10.92 -9.91 4.07
N TRP A 472 11.03 -8.94 4.98
CA TRP A 472 11.01 -9.22 6.43
C TRP A 472 9.68 -9.81 6.91
N THR A 473 8.55 -9.36 6.35
CA THR A 473 7.23 -9.89 6.71
C THR A 473 7.04 -11.31 6.20
N ILE A 474 7.38 -11.58 4.94
CA ILE A 474 7.32 -12.94 4.38
C ILE A 474 8.26 -13.87 5.15
N ALA A 475 9.45 -13.40 5.49
CA ALA A 475 10.45 -14.19 6.21
C ALA A 475 10.03 -14.52 7.64
N CYS A 476 9.46 -13.56 8.40
CA CYS A 476 9.00 -13.89 9.74
C CYS A 476 7.83 -14.87 9.69
N LEU A 477 6.92 -14.74 8.71
CA LEU A 477 5.86 -15.73 8.50
C LEU A 477 6.45 -17.10 8.13
N ALA A 478 7.38 -17.17 7.19
CA ALA A 478 8.05 -18.43 6.82
C ALA A 478 8.79 -19.05 8.01
N ALA A 479 9.48 -18.24 8.83
CA ALA A 479 10.20 -18.70 10.01
C ALA A 479 9.25 -19.28 11.09
N LEU A 480 8.08 -18.67 11.27
CA LEU A 480 7.01 -19.21 12.10
C LEU A 480 6.49 -20.54 11.54
N LEU A 481 6.43 -20.72 10.22
CA LEU A 481 5.92 -21.96 9.62
C LEU A 481 6.93 -23.11 9.57
N LEU A 482 8.22 -22.88 9.74
CA LEU A 482 9.25 -23.94 9.64
C LEU A 482 9.10 -25.08 10.67
N PRO A 483 8.75 -24.83 11.95
CA PRO A 483 8.49 -25.89 12.92
C PRO A 483 7.37 -26.83 12.52
N PHE A 484 6.46 -26.40 11.64
CA PHE A 484 5.44 -27.30 11.13
C PHE A 484 6.03 -28.44 10.29
N LEU A 485 7.10 -28.19 9.54
CA LEU A 485 7.74 -29.23 8.74
C LEU A 485 8.35 -30.32 9.65
N SER A 486 8.88 -29.95 10.82
CA SER A 486 9.33 -30.93 11.80
C SER A 486 8.20 -31.67 12.50
N VAL A 487 7.06 -31.00 12.73
CA VAL A 487 5.85 -31.64 13.26
C VAL A 487 5.36 -32.72 12.27
N LEU A 488 5.44 -32.51 10.95
CA LEU A 488 5.12 -33.56 9.97
C LEU A 488 6.09 -34.75 9.99
N VAL A 489 7.38 -34.49 10.27
CA VAL A 489 8.43 -35.53 10.27
C VAL A 489 8.48 -36.29 11.60
N GLY A 490 8.08 -35.66 12.70
CA GLY A 490 8.23 -36.18 14.06
C GLY A 490 6.95 -36.15 14.91
N TRP A 491 5.75 -35.98 14.34
CA TRP A 491 4.48 -35.99 15.10
C TRP A 491 4.35 -37.23 15.99
N ASP A 492 4.76 -38.38 15.44
CA ASP A 492 4.67 -39.69 16.07
C ASP A 492 5.71 -39.85 17.19
N GLU A 493 6.81 -39.10 17.15
CA GLU A 493 7.89 -39.15 18.15
C GLU A 493 7.74 -38.04 19.22
N ALA A 494 7.37 -36.82 18.83
CA ALA A 494 7.28 -35.66 19.73
C ALA A 494 6.03 -35.65 20.64
N ASN A 495 4.96 -36.36 20.27
CA ASN A 495 3.77 -36.49 21.12
C ASN A 495 3.83 -37.68 22.09
N SER A 496 4.96 -38.38 22.19
CA SER A 496 5.15 -39.50 23.13
C SER A 496 4.19 -40.68 22.94
N VAL A 497 3.26 -40.64 21.97
CA VAL A 497 2.31 -41.73 21.73
C VAL A 497 2.40 -42.17 20.29
N ARG A 498 3.01 -43.34 20.08
CA ARG A 498 2.88 -44.06 18.81
C ARG A 498 1.40 -44.11 18.46
N LEU A 499 1.03 -43.80 17.22
CA LEU A 499 -0.34 -43.96 16.73
C LEU A 499 -0.92 -45.35 17.09
N GLU A 500 -0.06 -46.38 17.13
CA GLU A 500 -0.34 -47.74 17.59
C GLU A 500 -0.72 -47.82 19.08
N ALA A 501 0.02 -47.17 19.98
CA ALA A 501 -0.29 -47.14 21.41
C ALA A 501 -1.58 -46.36 21.72
N LEU A 502 -1.91 -45.37 20.90
CA LEU A 502 -3.19 -44.65 20.93
C LEU A 502 -4.37 -45.55 20.52
N LEU A 503 -4.16 -46.48 19.58
CA LEU A 503 -5.16 -47.47 19.17
C LEU A 503 -5.33 -48.60 20.20
N ASP A 504 -4.27 -48.95 20.92
CA ASP A 504 -4.24 -50.09 21.86
C ASP A 504 -4.60 -49.75 23.31
N GLY A 505 -4.83 -48.47 23.66
CA GLY A 505 -5.33 -48.05 24.97
C GLY A 505 -4.34 -48.18 26.15
N LEU A 506 -3.06 -48.45 25.88
CA LEU A 506 -2.01 -48.58 26.89
C LEU A 506 -1.35 -47.21 27.16
N THR A 507 -1.80 -46.53 28.22
CA THR A 507 -1.38 -45.15 28.56
C THR A 507 -0.30 -45.06 29.64
N ASP A 508 0.02 -46.16 30.34
CA ASP A 508 0.77 -46.10 31.60
C ASP A 508 2.31 -46.09 31.48
N THR A 509 2.90 -46.17 30.27
CA THR A 509 4.38 -46.23 30.11
C THR A 509 4.93 -45.38 28.98
N LEU A 510 4.34 -44.20 28.74
CA LEU A 510 4.79 -43.30 27.67
C LEU A 510 5.94 -42.44 28.20
N GLU A 511 7.17 -42.93 28.06
CA GLU A 511 8.35 -42.07 28.20
C GLU A 511 8.34 -41.03 27.06
N PRO A 512 8.44 -39.72 27.38
CA PRO A 512 8.47 -38.69 26.36
C PRO A 512 9.72 -38.87 25.49
N GLN A 513 9.51 -39.21 24.22
CA GLN A 513 10.61 -39.28 23.26
C GLN A 513 10.92 -37.87 22.77
N THR A 514 12.16 -37.45 22.97
CA THR A 514 12.66 -36.25 22.32
C THR A 514 12.81 -36.54 20.82
N PRO A 515 12.38 -35.63 19.92
CA PRO A 515 12.61 -35.78 18.50
C PRO A 515 14.11 -35.95 18.22
N PRO A 516 14.48 -36.68 17.16
CA PRO A 516 15.88 -36.91 16.81
C PRO A 516 16.65 -35.60 16.63
N ASP A 517 17.89 -35.57 17.10
CA ASP A 517 18.76 -34.39 17.05
C ASP A 517 18.88 -33.78 15.64
N PHE A 518 18.84 -34.62 14.60
CA PHE A 518 18.93 -34.13 13.22
C PHE A 518 17.69 -33.32 12.79
N VAL A 519 16.50 -33.63 13.32
CA VAL A 519 15.26 -32.87 13.05
C VAL A 519 15.38 -31.50 13.70
N VAL A 520 15.77 -31.48 14.97
CA VAL A 520 15.96 -30.24 15.76
C VAL A 520 17.02 -29.35 15.11
N LEU A 521 18.15 -29.93 14.70
CA LEU A 521 19.19 -29.23 13.96
C LEU A 521 18.67 -28.69 12.61
N GLY A 522 17.84 -29.45 11.90
CA GLY A 522 17.20 -29.01 10.66
C GLY A 522 16.33 -27.76 10.83
N ILE A 523 15.54 -27.69 11.92
CA ILE A 523 14.73 -26.51 12.25
C ILE A 523 15.64 -25.30 12.52
N LEU A 524 16.65 -25.49 13.36
CA LEU A 524 17.59 -24.43 13.72
C LEU A 524 18.29 -23.85 12.48
N LEU A 525 18.82 -24.72 11.62
CA LEU A 525 19.53 -24.31 10.40
C LEU A 525 18.60 -23.65 9.37
N SER A 526 17.39 -24.19 9.19
CA SER A 526 16.43 -23.61 8.24
C SER A 526 15.96 -22.22 8.68
N ARG A 527 15.66 -22.01 9.97
CA ARG A 527 15.33 -20.68 10.48
C ARG A 527 16.51 -19.71 10.36
N ALA A 528 17.72 -20.14 10.76
CA ALA A 528 18.92 -19.33 10.61
C ALA A 528 19.18 -18.92 9.15
N CYS A 529 18.93 -19.83 8.21
CA CYS A 529 18.99 -19.57 6.77
C CYS A 529 17.95 -18.53 6.34
N VAL A 530 16.68 -18.69 6.73
CA VAL A 530 15.60 -17.73 6.41
C VAL A 530 15.96 -16.33 6.92
N VAL A 531 16.40 -16.20 8.18
CA VAL A 531 16.81 -14.90 8.74
C VAL A 531 17.96 -14.29 7.93
N SER A 532 19.01 -15.06 7.69
CA SER A 532 20.22 -14.58 7.01
C SER A 532 19.96 -14.16 5.56
N VAL A 533 19.31 -15.03 4.79
CA VAL A 533 18.96 -14.78 3.38
C VAL A 533 18.06 -13.55 3.26
N THR A 534 17.12 -13.37 4.18
CA THR A 534 16.20 -12.23 4.17
C THR A 534 16.91 -10.92 4.42
N TRP A 535 17.82 -10.87 5.40
CA TRP A 535 18.60 -9.66 5.67
C TRP A 535 19.51 -9.30 4.51
N VAL A 536 20.16 -10.29 3.87
CA VAL A 536 20.95 -10.08 2.65
C VAL A 536 20.06 -9.56 1.52
N ALA A 537 18.89 -10.16 1.29
CA ALA A 537 17.94 -9.75 0.27
C ALA A 537 17.46 -8.30 0.48
N ALA A 538 16.98 -8.00 1.69
CA ALA A 538 16.43 -6.69 2.06
C ALA A 538 17.46 -5.57 1.93
N LEU A 539 18.72 -5.83 2.28
CA LEU A 539 19.81 -4.83 2.20
C LEU A 539 20.37 -4.67 0.78
N ALA A 540 20.41 -5.74 -0.01
CA ALA A 540 20.85 -5.67 -1.41
C ALA A 540 19.83 -4.91 -2.29
N GLY A 541 18.55 -4.98 -1.92
CA GLY A 541 17.46 -4.25 -2.55
C GLY A 541 16.87 -4.97 -3.77
N PRO A 542 15.80 -4.40 -4.37
CA PRO A 542 15.03 -5.08 -5.41
C PRO A 542 15.88 -5.40 -6.66
N SER A 543 16.74 -4.48 -7.10
CA SER A 543 17.50 -4.63 -8.35
C SER A 543 18.56 -5.74 -8.36
N SER A 544 19.06 -6.15 -7.20
CA SER A 544 19.98 -7.29 -7.09
C SER A 544 19.20 -8.59 -6.93
N TRP A 545 18.10 -8.56 -6.18
CA TRP A 545 17.31 -9.75 -5.87
C TRP A 545 16.44 -10.21 -7.05
N ASN A 546 15.79 -9.27 -7.75
CA ASN A 546 14.95 -9.56 -8.91
C ASN A 546 15.72 -10.27 -10.03
N ARG A 547 16.99 -9.90 -10.25
CA ARG A 547 17.84 -10.57 -11.25
C ARG A 547 18.04 -12.06 -10.97
N SER A 548 18.08 -12.47 -9.70
CA SER A 548 18.30 -13.86 -9.31
C SER A 548 17.00 -14.66 -9.23
N TRP A 549 15.89 -14.05 -8.79
CA TRP A 549 14.65 -14.77 -8.51
C TRP A 549 13.60 -14.67 -9.64
N MET A 550 13.54 -13.53 -10.34
CA MET A 550 12.53 -13.27 -11.38
C MET A 550 12.96 -13.64 -12.80
N GLY A 551 14.16 -14.18 -13.02
CA GLY A 551 14.55 -14.77 -14.31
C GLY A 551 13.61 -15.86 -14.84
N ARG A 552 12.61 -16.29 -14.06
CA ARG A 552 11.53 -17.22 -14.45
C ARG A 552 10.16 -16.59 -14.71
N ARG A 553 9.91 -15.30 -14.40
CA ARG A 553 8.63 -14.66 -14.77
C ARG A 553 8.70 -14.16 -16.21
N ARG A 554 7.67 -14.48 -17.00
CA ARG A 554 7.58 -14.10 -18.43
C ARG A 554 7.81 -12.59 -18.57
N ARG A 555 8.71 -12.19 -19.48
CA ARG A 555 8.75 -10.83 -20.00
C ARG A 555 7.38 -10.54 -20.62
N ILE A 556 6.54 -9.82 -19.89
CA ILE A 556 5.39 -9.17 -20.49
C ILE A 556 5.96 -7.87 -21.03
N CYS A 557 6.56 -7.91 -22.23
CA CYS A 557 6.57 -6.70 -23.02
C CYS A 557 5.17 -6.62 -23.60
N PRO A 558 4.27 -5.77 -23.09
CA PRO A 558 3.34 -5.18 -24.03
C PRO A 558 4.24 -4.40 -24.97
N GLN A 559 4.48 -4.92 -26.17
CA GLN A 559 4.67 -3.99 -27.26
C GLN A 559 3.42 -3.12 -27.17
N PHE A 560 3.59 -1.85 -26.79
CA PHE A 560 2.72 -0.82 -27.34
C PHE A 560 3.01 -0.90 -28.83
N ASP A 561 2.36 -1.86 -29.49
CA ASP A 561 2.40 -1.99 -30.93
C ASP A 561 1.84 -0.66 -31.40
N SER A 562 2.73 0.11 -32.00
CA SER A 562 2.38 1.24 -32.84
C SER A 562 1.53 0.69 -33.99
N GLU A 563 0.25 0.45 -33.73
CA GLU A 563 -0.78 0.10 -34.71
C GLU A 563 -1.05 1.26 -35.70
N SER A 564 -0.12 2.21 -35.86
CA SER A 564 -0.32 3.41 -36.66
C SER A 564 0.49 3.50 -37.96
N ASP A 565 1.37 2.54 -38.27
CA ASP A 565 2.35 2.72 -39.37
C ASP A 565 2.23 1.72 -40.53
N SER A 566 1.07 1.06 -40.74
CA SER A 566 0.85 0.19 -41.92
C SER A 566 -0.16 0.69 -42.95
N ASP A 567 -0.62 1.95 -42.87
CA ASP A 567 -1.50 2.55 -43.89
C ASP A 567 -0.74 3.51 -44.84
N SER A 568 0.47 3.14 -45.25
CA SER A 568 1.15 3.79 -46.38
C SER A 568 1.17 2.88 -47.61
N GLU A 569 0.46 3.33 -48.64
CA GLU A 569 0.81 3.20 -50.06
C GLU A 569 0.65 1.83 -50.73
N SER A 570 -0.58 1.54 -51.18
CA SER A 570 -0.77 0.93 -52.49
C SER A 570 -1.30 1.99 -53.47
N ASP A 571 -0.36 2.74 -54.06
CA ASP A 571 -0.55 3.41 -55.35
C ASP A 571 -0.69 2.34 -56.43
N SER A 572 -1.93 2.04 -56.82
CA SER A 572 -2.24 1.45 -58.12
C SER A 572 -3.69 1.73 -58.48
N ASP A 573 -3.87 2.39 -59.62
CA ASP A 573 -5.09 2.51 -60.42
C ASP A 573 -6.16 3.53 -60.01
N ALA A 574 -5.97 4.77 -60.47
CA ALA A 574 -7.07 5.68 -60.81
C ALA A 574 -6.68 6.61 -61.97
N SER A 575 -6.43 6.01 -63.14
CA SER A 575 -6.50 6.70 -64.43
C SER A 575 -7.79 6.29 -65.15
N GLU A 576 -8.95 6.73 -64.68
CA GLU A 576 -10.20 6.82 -65.46
C GLU A 576 -11.30 7.40 -64.57
N LEU A 577 -11.58 8.68 -64.71
CA LEU A 577 -12.93 9.27 -64.76
C LEU A 577 -12.80 10.80 -64.75
N GLU A 578 -12.48 11.32 -65.94
CA GLU A 578 -13.00 12.61 -66.37
C GLU A 578 -14.52 12.55 -66.35
N GLY A 579 -15.16 13.53 -65.72
CA GLY A 579 -16.59 13.79 -65.93
C GLY A 579 -17.31 14.33 -64.71
N VAL A 580 -17.85 15.53 -64.87
CA VAL A 580 -18.89 16.16 -64.04
C VAL A 580 -18.40 16.99 -62.85
N LEU A 581 -17.88 18.19 -63.17
CA LEU A 581 -18.09 19.38 -62.34
C LEU A 581 -18.39 20.58 -63.25
N ALA A 582 -19.65 20.65 -63.70
CA ALA A 582 -20.23 21.86 -64.25
C ALA A 582 -21.04 22.56 -63.15
N VAL A 583 -20.52 23.72 -62.73
CA VAL A 583 -21.24 24.98 -62.52
C VAL A 583 -22.70 24.88 -62.05
N ARG A 584 -22.94 25.26 -60.78
CA ARG A 584 -24.02 26.22 -60.44
C ARG A 584 -23.85 26.76 -59.02
N VAL A 585 -23.28 27.96 -58.94
CA VAL A 585 -23.59 28.94 -57.91
C VAL A 585 -24.87 29.64 -58.38
N SER A 586 -25.97 29.44 -57.67
CA SER A 586 -27.16 30.29 -57.78
C SER A 586 -27.47 30.83 -56.40
N SER A 587 -27.14 32.11 -56.24
CA SER A 587 -27.87 33.07 -55.44
C SER A 587 -29.38 32.95 -55.64
N GLU A 588 -30.18 33.07 -54.58
CA GLU A 588 -31.44 33.82 -54.64
C GLU A 588 -31.87 34.31 -53.23
N PRO A 589 -32.73 35.35 -53.16
CA PRO A 589 -32.96 36.19 -51.99
C PRO A 589 -34.32 35.97 -51.30
N GLY A 590 -34.46 36.55 -50.10
CA GLY A 590 -35.67 37.27 -49.66
C GLY A 590 -36.94 36.49 -49.32
N GLY A 591 -37.23 36.41 -48.02
CA GLY A 591 -38.54 36.14 -47.43
C GLY A 591 -38.59 36.72 -46.02
#